data_AF-A0A0F9MKQ2-F1
#
_entry.id   AF-A0A0F9MKQ2-F1
#
_cell.length_a   1.000
_cell.length_b   1.000
_cell.length_c   1.000
_cell.angle_alpha   90.00
_cell.angle_beta   90.00
_cell.angle_gamma   90.00
#
_symmetry.space_group_name_H-M   'P 1'
#
loop_
_entity.id
_entity.type
_entity.pdbx_description
1 polymer ?
#
loop_
_entity_poly.entity_id
_entity_poly.type
_entity_poly.pdbx_seq_one_letter_code
_entity_poly.pdbx_strand_id
1 'polypeptide(L)'
;MDPLTQIQVIRCRASIITAERSLKKARYHRSPLTNDERNEALICRAFHIGQQFRDISADPFANWHHPLAGKLSESFQFGQGGQHVSAA
;
A
#
# COMPACT_ATOMS: atom_id res chain seq x y z
N MET A 1 -19.42 -7.14 2.05
CA MET A 1 -18.38 -6.47 2.87
C MET A 1 -19.10 -5.67 3.93
N ASP A 2 -18.81 -5.89 5.21
CA ASP A 2 -19.43 -5.16 6.31
C ASP A 2 -18.91 -3.71 6.39
N PRO A 3 -19.61 -2.80 7.09
CA PRO A 3 -19.22 -1.39 7.16
C PRO A 3 -17.84 -1.14 7.79
N LEU A 4 -17.40 -1.96 8.75
CA LEU A 4 -16.10 -1.77 9.38
C LEU A 4 -14.98 -2.12 8.42
N THR A 5 -15.11 -3.23 7.69
CA THR A 5 -14.17 -3.61 6.63
C THR A 5 -14.12 -2.54 5.53
N GLN A 6 -15.27 -1.98 5.13
CA GLN A 6 -15.30 -0.86 4.16
C GLN A 6 -14.53 0.37 4.65
N ILE A 7 -14.73 0.76 5.92
CA ILE A 7 -14.01 1.89 6.54
C ILE A 7 -12.50 1.63 6.56
N GLN A 8 -12.08 0.41 6.90
CA GLN A 8 -10.66 0.04 6.90
C GLN A 8 -10.07 0.09 5.49
N VAL A 9 -10.77 -0.42 4.47
CA VAL A 9 -10.35 -0.32 3.07
C VAL A 9 -10.15 1.14 2.64
N ILE A 10 -11.11 2.01 2.98
CA ILE A 10 -11.03 3.45 2.68
C ILE A 10 -9.81 4.07 3.39
N ARG A 11 -9.58 3.74 4.67
CA ARG A 11 -8.43 4.24 5.45
C ARG A 11 -7.09 3.81 4.83
N CYS A 12 -6.98 2.55 4.40
CA CYS A 12 -5.78 2.04 3.74
C CYS A 12 -5.47 2.83 2.46
N ARG A 13 -6.47 3.00 1.59
CA ARG A 13 -6.34 3.80 0.35
C ARG A 13 -6.00 5.26 0.63
N ALA A 14 -6.66 5.88 1.60
CA ALA A 14 -6.39 7.26 2.01
C ALA A 14 -4.95 7.43 2.53
N SER A 15 -4.40 6.42 3.22
CA SER A 15 -3.01 6.44 3.66
C SER A 15 -2.03 6.44 2.49
N ILE A 16 -2.30 5.68 1.42
CA ILE A 16 -1.45 5.68 0.20
C ILE A 16 -1.54 7.04 -0.50
N ILE A 17 -2.74 7.57 -0.71
CA ILE A 17 -2.94 8.89 -1.35
C ILE A 17 -2.23 10.00 -0.58
N THR A 18 -2.32 9.97 0.75
CA THR A 18 -1.63 10.94 1.61
C THR A 18 -0.11 10.82 1.48
N ALA A 19 0.43 9.59 1.49
CA ALA A 19 1.84 9.35 1.30
C ALA A 19 2.31 9.84 -0.08
N GLU A 20 1.56 9.56 -1.15
CA GLU A 20 1.89 9.98 -2.52
C GLU A 20 1.98 11.51 -2.64
N ARG A 21 1.03 12.23 -2.04
CA ARG A 21 1.05 13.70 -2.00
C ARG A 21 2.26 14.26 -1.25
N SER A 22 2.63 13.63 -0.14
CA SER A 22 3.82 14.01 0.63
C SER A 22 5.10 13.74 -0.18
N LEU A 23 5.19 12.57 -0.81
CA LEU A 23 6.35 12.15 -1.60
C LEU A 23 6.56 13.03 -2.84
N LYS A 24 5.50 13.54 -3.48
CA LYS A 24 5.60 14.52 -4.57
C LYS A 24 6.32 15.80 -4.18
N LYS A 25 6.31 16.16 -2.89
CA LYS A 25 6.99 17.34 -2.34
C LYS A 25 8.32 17.01 -1.67
N ALA A 26 8.60 15.72 -1.46
CA ALA A 26 9.76 15.25 -0.73
C ALA A 26 11.05 15.43 -1.56
N ARG A 27 12.16 15.63 -0.85
CA ARG A 27 13.49 15.75 -1.42
C ARG A 27 14.46 14.88 -0.63
N TYR A 28 15.38 14.23 -1.33
CA TYR A 28 16.49 13.48 -0.76
C TYR A 28 17.80 14.19 -1.13
N HIS A 29 18.63 14.54 -0.14
CA HIS A 29 19.86 15.31 -0.34
C HIS A 29 19.71 16.53 -1.27
N ARG A 30 18.59 17.27 -1.12
CA ARG A 30 18.19 18.46 -1.91
C ARG A 30 17.64 18.19 -3.32
N SER A 31 17.68 16.96 -3.80
CA SER A 31 17.10 16.56 -5.09
C SER A 31 15.66 16.06 -4.93
N PRO A 32 14.75 16.35 -5.89
CA PRO A 32 13.43 15.74 -5.93
C PRO A 32 13.53 14.21 -6.04
N LEU A 33 12.58 13.49 -5.44
CA LEU A 33 12.50 12.04 -5.62
C LEU A 33 12.12 11.68 -7.06
N THR A 34 12.83 10.70 -7.61
CA THR A 34 12.48 10.02 -8.87
C THR A 34 11.11 9.35 -8.74
N ASN A 35 10.52 8.96 -9.88
CA ASN A 35 9.27 8.19 -9.85
C ASN A 35 9.47 6.84 -9.16
N ASP A 36 10.60 6.18 -9.38
CA ASP A 36 10.88 4.85 -8.83
C ASP A 36 11.02 4.91 -7.31
N GLU A 37 11.77 5.86 -6.76
CA GLU A 37 11.87 6.05 -5.30
C GLU A 37 10.51 6.33 -4.66
N ARG A 38 9.65 7.11 -5.32
CA ARG A 38 8.29 7.36 -4.84
C ARG A 38 7.44 6.08 -4.87
N ASN A 39 7.53 5.31 -5.95
CA ASN A 39 6.80 4.06 -6.07
C ASN A 39 7.23 3.06 -5.00
N GLU A 40 8.53 2.89 -4.78
CA GLU A 40 9.07 2.03 -3.72
C GLU A 40 8.62 2.47 -2.33
N ALA A 41 8.61 3.78 -2.05
CA ALA A 41 8.09 4.28 -0.78
C ALA A 41 6.60 3.98 -0.57
N LEU A 42 5.77 4.01 -1.62
CA LEU A 42 4.36 3.61 -1.55
C LEU A 42 4.19 2.11 -1.33
N ILE A 43 5.03 1.28 -1.96
CA ILE A 43 5.06 -0.18 -1.78
C ILE A 43 5.43 -0.52 -0.33
N CYS A 44 6.49 0.09 0.22
CA CYS A 44 6.85 -0.04 1.63
C CYS A 44 5.72 0.42 2.56
N ARG A 45 5.01 1.49 2.19
CA ARG A 45 3.84 1.94 2.96
C ARG A 45 2.73 0.90 2.97
N ALA A 46 2.45 0.23 1.84
CA ALA A 46 1.44 -0.83 1.77
C ALA A 46 1.81 -2.02 2.67
N PHE A 47 3.09 -2.42 2.71
CA PHE A 47 3.59 -3.43 3.64
C PHE A 47 3.28 -3.07 5.10
N HIS A 48 3.62 -1.85 5.52
CA HIS A 48 3.33 -1.41 6.88
C HIS A 48 1.84 -1.33 7.20
N ILE A 49 1.00 -0.98 6.21
CA ILE A 49 -0.46 -1.05 6.36
C ILE A 49 -0.88 -2.52 6.60
N GLY A 50 -0.31 -3.48 5.88
CA GLY A 50 -0.54 -4.91 6.11
C GLY A 50 -0.16 -5.35 7.53
N GLN A 51 0.97 -4.86 8.04
CA GLN A 51 1.39 -5.13 9.43
C GLN A 51 0.43 -4.53 10.47
N GLN A 52 -0.19 -3.38 10.17
CA GLN A 52 -1.13 -2.68 11.06
C GLN A 52 -2.53 -3.31 11.05
N PHE A 53 -2.96 -3.84 9.92
CA PHE A 53 -4.28 -4.43 9.73
C PHE A 53 -4.15 -5.91 9.37
N ARG A 54 -3.59 -6.73 10.26
CA ARG A 54 -3.40 -8.18 10.00
C ARG A 54 -4.73 -8.92 9.83
N ASP A 55 -5.77 -8.46 10.51
CA ASP A 55 -7.06 -9.16 10.60
C ASP A 55 -8.11 -8.65 9.60
N ILE A 56 -7.77 -7.70 8.72
CA ILE A 56 -8.72 -7.30 7.67
C ILE A 56 -8.79 -8.42 6.64
N SER A 57 -10.00 -8.97 6.46
CA SER A 57 -10.29 -10.09 5.57
C SER A 57 -10.31 -9.72 4.08
N ALA A 58 -10.10 -8.45 3.76
CA ALA A 58 -10.15 -7.93 2.41
C ALA A 58 -8.87 -7.19 2.04
N ASP A 59 -8.35 -7.48 0.86
CA ASP A 59 -7.27 -6.70 0.26
C ASP A 59 -7.80 -5.32 -0.18
N PRO A 60 -7.31 -4.22 0.42
CA PRO A 60 -7.81 -2.89 0.11
C PRO A 60 -7.39 -2.41 -1.30
N PHE A 61 -6.40 -3.03 -1.92
CA PHE A 61 -5.76 -2.58 -3.15
C PHE A 61 -6.10 -3.44 -4.37
N ALA A 62 -6.54 -4.69 -4.20
CA ALA A 62 -6.81 -5.64 -5.30
C ALA A 62 -7.73 -5.09 -6.42
N ASN A 63 -8.77 -4.33 -6.07
CA ASN A 63 -9.72 -3.73 -7.02
C ASN A 63 -9.60 -2.20 -7.12
N TRP A 64 -8.46 -1.63 -6.71
CA TRP A 64 -8.28 -0.19 -6.72
C TRP A 64 -7.76 0.29 -8.09
N HIS A 65 -8.41 1.29 -8.69
CA HIS A 65 -7.94 1.90 -9.94
C HIS A 65 -6.75 2.83 -9.68
N HIS A 66 -5.59 2.25 -9.41
CA HIS A 66 -4.32 2.93 -9.14
C HIS A 66 -3.20 2.25 -9.94
N PRO A 67 -2.25 2.98 -10.55
CA PRO A 67 -1.19 2.39 -11.38
C PRO A 67 -0.35 1.31 -10.68
N LEU A 68 -0.20 1.42 -9.35
CA LEU A 68 0.55 0.46 -8.53
C LEU A 68 -0.33 -0.58 -7.82
N ALA A 69 -1.63 -0.68 -8.12
CA ALA A 69 -2.57 -1.48 -7.34
C ALA A 69 -2.10 -2.93 -7.10
N GLY A 70 -1.58 -3.61 -8.13
CA GLY A 70 -1.03 -4.97 -8.01
C GLY A 70 0.15 -5.05 -7.04
N LYS A 71 1.13 -4.15 -7.17
CA LYS A 71 2.32 -4.11 -6.28
C LYS A 71 1.95 -3.72 -4.84
N LEU A 72 0.97 -2.84 -4.66
CA LEU A 72 0.49 -2.45 -3.33
C LEU A 72 -0.26 -3.61 -2.67
N SER A 73 -1.09 -4.34 -3.42
CA SER A 73 -1.80 -5.55 -2.99
C SER A 73 -0.81 -6.63 -2.53
N GLU A 74 0.18 -6.97 -3.36
CA GLU A 74 1.21 -7.95 -3.02
C GLU A 74 1.97 -7.56 -1.74
N SER A 75 2.45 -6.32 -1.67
CA SER A 75 3.20 -5.82 -0.51
C SER A 75 2.36 -5.79 0.76
N PHE A 76 1.08 -5.41 0.66
CA PHE A 76 0.13 -5.44 1.76
C PHE A 76 -0.07 -6.86 2.30
N GLN A 77 -0.32 -7.83 1.42
CA GLN A 77 -0.49 -9.24 1.79
C GLN A 77 0.78 -9.79 2.45
N PHE A 78 1.95 -9.46 1.91
CA PHE A 78 3.23 -9.81 2.53
C PHE A 78 3.36 -9.23 3.95
N GLY A 79 2.92 -7.98 4.15
CA GLY A 79 2.87 -7.33 5.47
C GLY A 79 1.91 -7.96 6.47
N GLN A 80 0.79 -8.53 5.99
CA GLN A 80 -0.15 -9.28 6.83
C GLN A 80 0.38 -10.66 7.25
N GLY A 81 1.47 -11.13 6.64
CA GLY A 81 1.96 -12.50 6.80
C GLY A 81 1.33 -13.49 5.82
N GLY A 82 0.67 -12.99 4.76
CA GLY A 82 0.22 -13.80 3.64
C GLY A 82 1.42 -14.48 2.98
N GLN A 83 1.47 -15.81 3.07
CA GLN A 83 2.47 -16.61 2.39
C GLN A 83 2.33 -16.37 0.88
N HIS A 84 3.42 -15.92 0.25
CA HIS A 84 3.66 -16.21 -1.16
C HIS A 84 3.58 -17.74 -1.27
N VAL A 85 2.48 -18.27 -1.82
CA VAL A 85 2.45 -19.67 -2.23
C VAL A 85 3.46 -19.74 -3.35
N SER A 86 4.68 -20.15 -3.01
CA SER A 86 5.72 -20.49 -3.97
C SER A 86 5.10 -21.53 -4.89
N ALA A 87 4.84 -21.14 -6.14
CA ALA A 87 4.38 -22.06 -7.16
C ALA A 87 5.49 -23.11 -7.34
N ALA A 88 5.24 -24.31 -6.79
CA ALA A 88 6.00 -25.51 -7.03
C ALA A 88 5.60 -26.14 -8.37
#